data_AF-A0A7V9HK38-F1
#
_entry.id   AF-A0A7V9HK38-F1
#
_cell.length_a   1.000
_cell.length_b   1.000
_cell.length_c   1.000
_cell.angle_alpha   90.00
_cell.angle_beta   90.00
_cell.angle_gamma   90.00
#
_symmetry.space_group_name_H-M   'P 1'
#
loop_
_entity.id
_entity.type
_entity.pdbx_description
1 polymer ?
#
loop_
_entity_poly.entity_id
_entity_poly.type
_entity_poly.pdbx_seq_one_letter_code
_entity_poly.pdbx_strand_id
1 'polypeptide(L)'
;MSLLRITIVGAVAFLITVSPAAAQPATPLPSVEICAVDRREVSAIVAILGRPVATPPATPALEHGDQDHGDHIHSAPPRAPEEPIGTPRLLRPEFPAGDPVAAETSNALTETMQRYLACANGSDVIGLMSLVSDEFLRDSFGAGSVTGADLRAYAANAETVPVERRRRLVAIREPRRLPAGQVVALIDTAPVASANPNAIDTDLVTFILVNEQYLIDRYVAGVTVWFGPRATPAP
;
A
#
# COMPACT_ATOMS: atom_id res chain seq x y z
N MET A 1 25.20 18.94 70.57
CA MET A 1 24.90 18.08 69.42
C MET A 1 23.43 18.20 69.08
N SER A 2 23.08 18.98 68.06
CA SER A 2 21.82 18.87 67.31
C SER A 2 21.99 19.67 66.01
N LEU A 3 22.04 18.93 64.90
CA LEU A 3 22.24 19.46 63.56
C LEU A 3 20.97 20.15 63.06
N LEU A 4 21.12 21.41 62.66
CA LEU A 4 20.15 22.19 61.90
C LEU A 4 20.16 21.69 60.43
N ARG A 5 19.07 21.03 60.00
CA ARG A 5 18.87 20.63 58.60
C ARG A 5 18.24 21.78 57.82
N ILE A 6 19.01 22.40 56.93
CA ILE A 6 18.54 23.40 55.97
C ILE A 6 17.98 22.64 54.75
N THR A 7 16.70 22.85 54.45
CA THR A 7 16.02 22.29 53.28
C THR A 7 16.06 23.34 52.18
N ILE A 8 16.85 23.11 51.13
CA ILE A 8 16.92 23.99 49.96
C ILE A 8 15.81 23.55 48.99
N VAL A 9 14.78 24.38 48.86
CA VAL A 9 13.75 24.26 47.82
C VAL A 9 14.31 24.90 46.55
N GLY A 10 14.82 24.07 45.64
CA GLY A 10 15.29 24.50 44.32
C GLY A 10 14.11 24.79 43.40
N ALA A 11 13.88 26.06 43.10
CA ALA A 11 12.96 26.50 42.05
C ALA A 11 13.58 26.21 40.68
N VAL A 12 13.12 25.16 40.00
CA VAL A 12 13.46 24.86 38.61
C VAL A 12 12.62 25.75 37.71
N ALA A 13 13.19 26.85 37.25
CA ALA A 13 12.61 27.69 36.21
C ALA A 13 12.72 26.97 34.85
N PHE A 14 11.61 26.39 34.40
CA PHE A 14 11.48 25.81 33.06
C PHE A 14 11.37 26.97 32.04
N LEU A 15 12.49 27.35 31.43
CA LEU A 15 12.51 28.26 30.29
C LEU A 15 11.96 27.52 29.06
N ILE A 16 10.68 27.73 28.76
CA ILE A 16 10.06 27.28 27.50
C ILE A 16 10.57 28.20 26.39
N THR A 17 11.67 27.83 25.73
CA THR A 17 12.10 28.48 24.49
C THR A 17 11.16 28.04 23.37
N VAL A 18 10.19 28.89 23.02
CA VAL A 18 9.35 28.70 21.83
C VAL A 18 10.23 29.06 20.63
N SER A 19 10.92 28.07 20.06
CA SER A 19 11.65 28.29 18.81
C SER A 19 10.63 28.60 17.72
N PRO A 20 10.76 29.73 16.99
CA PRO A 20 9.94 29.95 15.81
C PRO A 20 10.22 28.81 14.84
N ALA A 21 9.17 28.13 14.38
CA ALA A 21 9.25 27.16 13.31
C ALA A 21 9.79 27.88 12.07
N ALA A 22 11.11 27.79 11.85
CA ALA A 22 11.72 28.26 10.64
C ALA A 22 11.04 27.52 9.48
N ALA A 23 10.43 28.27 8.57
CA ALA A 23 9.91 27.73 7.33
C ALA A 23 11.04 26.96 6.66
N GLN A 24 10.93 25.63 6.64
CA GLN A 24 11.92 24.78 5.99
C GLN A 24 11.91 25.16 4.50
N PRO A 25 13.07 25.48 3.91
CA PRO A 25 13.14 25.79 2.48
C PRO A 25 12.52 24.61 1.71
N ALA A 26 11.65 24.93 0.75
CA ALA A 26 10.99 23.93 -0.08
C ALA A 26 12.07 23.00 -0.65
N THR A 27 12.02 21.72 -0.26
CA THR A 27 12.96 20.71 -0.73
C THR A 27 12.89 20.74 -2.26
N PRO A 28 14.01 20.94 -2.97
CA PRO A 28 14.00 20.99 -4.42
C PRO A 28 13.32 19.74 -4.95
N LEU A 29 12.41 19.93 -5.92
CA LEU A 29 11.72 18.81 -6.57
C LEU A 29 12.78 17.81 -7.02
N PRO A 30 12.69 16.53 -6.65
CA PRO A 30 13.71 15.56 -7.01
C PRO A 30 13.88 15.57 -8.53
N SER A 31 15.11 15.84 -8.97
CA SER A 31 15.55 15.59 -10.34
C SER A 31 15.10 14.20 -10.75
N VAL A 32 14.51 14.03 -11.94
CA VAL A 32 13.97 12.76 -12.48
C VAL A 32 14.79 11.58 -11.96
N GLU A 33 14.33 10.95 -10.88
CA GLU A 33 15.12 9.93 -10.21
C GLU A 33 15.15 8.74 -11.16
N ILE A 34 16.35 8.44 -11.66
CA ILE A 34 16.60 7.24 -12.43
C ILE A 34 16.25 6.07 -11.51
N CYS A 35 15.42 5.14 -11.99
CA CYS A 35 15.13 3.89 -11.31
C CYS A 35 16.44 3.15 -11.02
N ALA A 36 16.94 3.27 -9.79
CA ALA A 36 18.14 2.61 -9.30
C ALA A 36 17.73 1.37 -8.49
N VAL A 37 17.42 0.30 -9.21
CA VAL A 37 17.06 -1.00 -8.63
C VAL A 37 17.90 -2.06 -9.31
N ASP A 38 18.40 -3.01 -8.52
CA ASP A 38 19.01 -4.23 -9.07
C ASP A 38 17.94 -5.03 -9.80
N ARG A 39 17.99 -4.95 -11.13
CA ARG A 39 16.98 -5.55 -12.00
C ARG A 39 17.09 -7.07 -11.94
N ARG A 40 15.95 -7.73 -11.79
CA ARG A 40 15.84 -9.16 -12.06
C ARG A 40 16.08 -9.43 -13.53
N GLU A 41 16.78 -10.51 -13.80
CA GLU A 41 16.95 -11.01 -15.15
C GLU A 41 15.59 -11.35 -15.76
N VAL A 42 15.39 -11.02 -17.05
CA VAL A 42 14.14 -11.33 -17.76
C VAL A 42 13.84 -12.82 -17.73
N SER A 43 14.85 -13.68 -17.83
CA SER A 43 14.70 -15.13 -17.72
C SER A 43 14.18 -15.58 -16.35
N ALA A 44 14.57 -14.89 -15.27
CA ALA A 44 14.07 -15.17 -13.93
C ALA A 44 12.59 -14.79 -13.80
N ILE A 45 12.17 -13.65 -14.36
CA ILE A 45 10.76 -13.23 -14.39
C ILE A 45 9.93 -14.23 -15.20
N VAL A 46 10.40 -14.64 -16.39
CA VAL A 46 9.73 -15.69 -17.19
C VAL A 46 9.60 -16.99 -16.41
N ALA A 47 10.63 -17.40 -15.67
CA ALA A 47 10.58 -18.61 -14.85
C ALA A 47 9.57 -18.50 -13.69
N ILE A 48 9.37 -17.31 -13.13
CA ILE A 48 8.35 -17.06 -12.10
C ILE A 48 6.95 -17.17 -12.70
N LEU A 49 6.72 -16.53 -13.86
CA LEU A 49 5.41 -16.48 -14.53
C LEU A 49 5.01 -17.81 -15.18
N GLY A 50 5.97 -18.61 -15.63
CA GLY A 50 5.72 -19.93 -16.23
C GLY A 50 5.41 -21.04 -15.23
N ARG A 51 5.55 -20.79 -13.93
CA ARG A 51 5.18 -21.76 -12.89
C ARG A 51 3.68 -21.65 -12.61
N PRO A 52 2.92 -22.75 -12.71
CA PRO A 52 1.51 -22.72 -12.31
C PRO A 52 1.40 -22.24 -10.85
N VAL A 53 0.44 -21.36 -10.59
CA VAL A 53 0.07 -20.99 -9.22
C VAL A 53 -0.31 -22.29 -8.52
N ALA A 54 0.33 -22.59 -7.39
CA ALA A 54 -0.03 -23.77 -6.62
C ALA A 54 -1.53 -23.71 -6.34
N THR A 55 -2.27 -24.72 -6.77
CA THR A 55 -3.70 -24.80 -6.48
C THR A 55 -3.85 -24.68 -4.96
N PRO A 56 -4.60 -23.68 -4.44
CA PRO A 56 -4.87 -23.59 -3.02
C PRO A 56 -5.37 -24.96 -2.55
N PRO A 57 -4.94 -25.46 -1.37
CA PRO A 57 -5.49 -26.69 -0.84
C PRO A 57 -7.01 -26.55 -0.88
N ALA A 58 -7.67 -27.51 -1.54
CA ALA A 58 -9.11 -27.45 -1.76
C ALA A 58 -9.77 -27.10 -0.43
N THR A 59 -10.38 -25.91 -0.35
CA THR A 59 -11.19 -25.57 0.81
C THR A 59 -12.22 -26.69 0.92
N PRO A 60 -12.31 -27.41 2.06
CA PRO A 60 -13.23 -28.52 2.19
C PRO A 60 -14.58 -28.03 1.70
N ALA A 61 -15.09 -28.69 0.65
CA ALA A 61 -16.34 -28.32 0.05
C ALA A 61 -17.36 -28.24 1.19
N LEU A 62 -17.89 -27.04 1.45
CA LEU A 62 -19.10 -26.92 2.24
C LEU A 62 -20.12 -27.76 1.46
N GLU A 63 -20.46 -28.93 1.99
CA GLU A 63 -21.48 -29.80 1.43
C GLU A 63 -22.74 -28.95 1.25
N HIS A 64 -22.96 -28.50 0.02
CA HIS A 64 -24.19 -27.85 -0.37
C HIS A 64 -25.23 -28.95 -0.29
N GLY A 65 -26.00 -28.96 0.80
CA GLY A 65 -27.10 -29.88 0.98
C GLY A 65 -27.99 -29.83 -0.25
N ASP A 66 -28.20 -31.00 -0.84
CA ASP A 66 -29.09 -31.26 -1.97
C ASP A 66 -30.49 -30.71 -1.63
N GLN A 67 -30.78 -29.50 -2.09
CA GLN A 67 -32.08 -28.87 -1.85
C GLN A 67 -32.97 -29.21 -3.04
N ASP A 68 -33.66 -30.34 -2.89
CA ASP A 68 -34.70 -30.89 -3.75
C ASP A 68 -35.73 -29.82 -4.16
N HIS A 69 -35.67 -29.39 -5.42
CA HIS A 69 -36.60 -28.44 -6.01
C HIS A 69 -37.82 -29.18 -6.56
N GLY A 70 -38.80 -29.43 -5.69
CA GLY A 70 -40.13 -29.88 -6.10
C GLY A 70 -40.93 -28.77 -6.79
N ASP A 71 -41.29 -29.01 -8.05
CA ASP A 71 -42.18 -28.18 -8.86
C ASP A 71 -43.62 -28.15 -8.27
N HIS A 72 -43.92 -27.15 -7.45
CA HIS A 72 -45.31 -26.83 -7.05
C HIS A 72 -45.67 -25.40 -7.46
N ILE A 73 -46.36 -25.29 -8.61
CA ILE A 73 -47.01 -24.07 -9.07
C ILE A 73 -48.22 -23.81 -8.15
N HIS A 74 -48.03 -22.94 -7.16
CA HIS A 74 -49.13 -22.34 -6.39
C HIS A 74 -49.23 -20.86 -6.73
N SER A 75 -50.44 -20.43 -7.10
CA SER A 75 -50.80 -19.04 -7.38
C SER A 75 -50.42 -18.16 -6.18
N ALA A 76 -49.54 -17.19 -6.43
CA ALA A 76 -48.99 -16.33 -5.39
C ALA A 76 -50.10 -15.42 -4.79
N PRO A 77 -50.18 -15.30 -3.45
CA PRO A 77 -51.04 -14.31 -2.81
C PRO A 77 -50.61 -12.88 -3.15
N PRO A 78 -51.52 -11.88 -3.02
CA PRO A 78 -51.22 -10.49 -3.30
C PRO A 78 -50.00 -10.02 -2.48
N ARG A 79 -49.02 -9.41 -3.15
CA ARG A 79 -47.78 -8.91 -2.54
C ARG A 79 -48.12 -7.92 -1.43
N ALA A 80 -47.62 -8.20 -0.23
CA ALA A 80 -47.56 -7.20 0.84
C ALA A 80 -46.74 -5.98 0.34
N PRO A 81 -47.03 -4.76 0.83
CA PRO A 81 -46.23 -3.59 0.51
C PRO A 81 -44.77 -3.88 0.84
N GLU A 82 -43.90 -3.77 -0.16
CA GLU A 82 -42.46 -3.95 -0.02
C GLU A 82 -41.96 -3.00 1.07
N GLU A 83 -41.50 -3.56 2.19
CA GLU A 83 -40.75 -2.77 3.17
C GLU A 83 -39.58 -2.11 2.43
N PRO A 84 -39.33 -0.81 2.66
CA PRO A 84 -38.23 -0.11 2.01
C PRO A 84 -36.94 -0.88 2.32
N ILE A 85 -36.35 -1.46 1.27
CA ILE A 85 -35.08 -2.21 1.36
C ILE A 85 -34.10 -1.25 2.01
N GLY A 86 -33.77 -1.48 3.29
CA GLY A 86 -32.87 -0.65 4.05
C GLY A 86 -31.59 -0.52 3.25
N THR A 87 -31.20 0.73 2.93
CA THR A 87 -30.01 1.01 2.13
C THR A 87 -28.86 0.20 2.70
N PRO A 88 -28.22 -0.71 1.92
CA PRO A 88 -27.15 -1.53 2.42
C PRO A 88 -26.11 -0.63 3.08
N ARG A 89 -25.95 -0.77 4.40
CA ARG A 89 -24.94 -0.02 5.13
C ARG A 89 -23.60 -0.53 4.63
N LEU A 90 -22.92 0.25 3.80
CA LEU A 90 -21.58 -0.09 3.33
C LEU A 90 -20.70 -0.23 4.56
N LEU A 91 -20.38 -1.48 4.92
CA LEU A 91 -19.46 -1.76 6.00
C LEU A 91 -18.11 -1.19 5.58
N ARG A 92 -17.63 -0.18 6.32
CA ARG A 92 -16.28 0.34 6.12
C ARG A 92 -15.33 -0.81 6.43
N PRO A 93 -14.48 -1.24 5.49
CA PRO A 93 -13.49 -2.26 5.78
C PRO A 93 -12.61 -1.77 6.93
N GLU A 94 -12.40 -2.62 7.92
CA GLU A 94 -11.47 -2.32 9.00
C GLU A 94 -10.04 -2.42 8.48
N PHE A 95 -9.18 -1.50 8.92
CA PHE A 95 -7.76 -1.60 8.61
C PHE A 95 -7.20 -2.86 9.30
N PRO A 96 -6.38 -3.69 8.63
CA PRO A 96 -5.93 -4.95 9.22
C PRO A 96 -5.23 -4.74 10.57
N ALA A 97 -5.63 -5.51 11.57
CA ALA A 97 -5.03 -5.47 12.89
C ALA A 97 -3.60 -6.02 12.84
N GLY A 98 -2.68 -5.39 13.59
CA GLY A 98 -1.30 -5.81 13.70
C GLY A 98 -0.50 -4.92 14.65
N ASP A 99 0.75 -5.31 14.90
CA ASP A 99 1.65 -4.59 15.79
C ASP A 99 2.23 -3.35 15.08
N PRO A 100 2.46 -2.23 15.79
CA PRO A 100 3.26 -1.13 15.24
C PRO A 100 4.63 -1.64 14.76
N VAL A 101 5.14 -1.10 13.65
CA VAL A 101 6.51 -1.41 13.20
C VAL A 101 7.53 -0.43 13.81
N ALA A 102 8.79 -0.86 13.87
CA ALA A 102 9.91 0.00 14.26
C ALA A 102 10.22 1.06 13.19
N ALA A 103 10.90 2.13 13.59
CA ALA A 103 11.23 3.25 12.70
C ALA A 103 12.10 2.79 11.51
N GLU A 104 13.02 1.86 11.73
CA GLU A 104 13.88 1.28 10.70
C GLU A 104 13.05 0.57 9.62
N THR A 105 11.99 -0.13 10.03
CA THR A 105 11.06 -0.75 9.07
C THR A 105 10.32 0.32 8.27
N SER A 106 9.77 1.35 8.93
CA SER A 106 9.08 2.46 8.24
C SER A 106 9.99 3.15 7.21
N ASN A 107 11.27 3.35 7.54
CA ASN A 107 12.26 3.91 6.61
C ASN A 107 12.51 3.00 5.41
N ALA A 108 12.68 1.69 5.64
CA ALA A 108 12.87 0.73 4.55
C ALA A 108 11.64 0.63 3.62
N LEU A 109 10.42 0.72 4.16
CA LEU A 109 9.20 0.80 3.35
C LEU A 109 9.15 2.09 2.51
N THR A 110 9.56 3.22 3.10
CA THR A 110 9.62 4.52 2.42
C THR A 110 10.57 4.46 1.23
N GLU A 111 11.77 3.92 1.43
CA GLU A 111 12.76 3.74 0.38
C GLU A 111 12.26 2.80 -0.73
N THR A 112 11.57 1.71 -0.35
CA THR A 112 10.97 0.77 -1.30
C THR A 112 9.92 1.46 -2.18
N MET A 113 9.03 2.25 -1.60
CA MET A 113 7.99 2.97 -2.34
C MET A 113 8.55 4.11 -3.19
N GLN A 114 9.59 4.81 -2.72
CA GLN A 114 10.29 5.81 -3.53
C GLN A 114 10.91 5.18 -4.77
N ARG A 115 11.62 4.06 -4.63
CA ARG A 115 12.15 3.29 -5.76
C ARG A 115 11.04 2.82 -6.71
N TYR A 116 9.93 2.30 -6.16
CA TYR A 116 8.79 1.88 -6.97
C TYR A 116 8.23 3.02 -7.82
N LEU A 117 8.01 4.19 -7.21
CA LEU A 117 7.52 5.37 -7.94
C LEU A 117 8.54 5.92 -8.94
N ALA A 118 9.84 5.88 -8.64
CA ALA A 118 10.87 6.25 -9.60
C ALA A 118 10.82 5.35 -10.86
N CYS A 119 10.71 4.03 -10.68
CA CYS A 119 10.55 3.08 -11.77
C CYS A 119 9.23 3.28 -12.53
N ALA A 120 8.11 3.51 -11.85
CA ALA A 120 6.83 3.83 -12.49
C ALA A 120 6.89 5.11 -13.32
N ASN A 121 7.46 6.18 -12.78
CA ASN A 121 7.62 7.46 -13.46
C ASN A 121 8.61 7.41 -14.63
N GLY A 122 9.54 6.45 -14.62
CA GLY A 122 10.48 6.18 -15.72
C GLY A 122 9.99 5.16 -16.74
N SER A 123 8.78 4.62 -16.59
CA SER A 123 8.28 3.45 -17.33
C SER A 123 9.24 2.26 -17.34
N ASP A 124 10.04 2.09 -16.28
CA ASP A 124 10.94 0.95 -16.12
C ASP A 124 10.18 -0.26 -15.57
N VAL A 125 9.51 -0.99 -16.47
CA VAL A 125 8.66 -2.14 -16.10
C VAL A 125 9.49 -3.26 -15.45
N ILE A 126 10.73 -3.49 -15.90
CA ILE A 126 11.59 -4.53 -15.31
C ILE A 126 12.05 -4.12 -13.91
N GLY A 127 12.39 -2.83 -13.73
CA GLY A 127 12.64 -2.26 -12.41
C GLY A 127 11.44 -2.43 -11.47
N LEU A 128 10.22 -2.12 -11.93
CA LEU A 128 8.99 -2.35 -11.16
C LEU A 128 8.79 -3.81 -10.77
N MET A 129 8.94 -4.73 -11.73
CA MET A 129 8.81 -6.18 -11.48
C MET A 129 9.87 -6.71 -10.51
N SER A 130 10.97 -5.99 -10.32
CA SER A 130 12.03 -6.35 -9.38
C SER A 130 11.69 -5.97 -7.93
N LEU A 131 10.76 -5.02 -7.73
CA LEU A 131 10.32 -4.51 -6.43
C LEU A 131 9.06 -5.18 -5.88
N VAL A 132 8.53 -6.18 -6.58
CA VAL A 132 7.35 -6.94 -6.18
C VAL A 132 7.72 -8.38 -5.86
N SER A 133 6.91 -9.06 -5.05
CA SER A 133 7.12 -10.47 -4.72
C SER A 133 6.85 -11.38 -5.91
N ASP A 134 7.35 -12.61 -5.85
CA ASP A 134 7.05 -13.63 -6.87
C ASP A 134 5.56 -13.98 -6.91
N GLU A 135 4.89 -13.96 -5.75
CA GLU A 135 3.44 -14.19 -5.63
C GLU A 135 2.68 -13.07 -6.34
N PHE A 136 3.04 -11.80 -6.09
CA PHE A 136 2.47 -10.66 -6.77
C PHE A 136 2.58 -10.78 -8.30
N LEU A 137 3.75 -11.17 -8.80
CA LEU A 137 3.97 -11.33 -10.25
C LEU A 137 3.06 -12.41 -10.84
N ARG A 138 2.91 -13.55 -10.15
CA ARG A 138 2.03 -14.62 -10.61
C ARG A 138 0.56 -14.22 -10.59
N ASP A 139 0.11 -13.57 -9.52
CA ASP A 139 -1.29 -13.15 -9.38
C ASP A 139 -1.65 -12.06 -10.39
N SER A 140 -0.73 -11.14 -10.66
CA SER A 140 -0.96 -10.00 -11.56
C SER A 140 -0.74 -10.32 -13.04
N PHE A 141 0.14 -11.27 -13.37
CA PHE A 141 0.57 -11.54 -14.76
C PHE A 141 0.56 -13.02 -15.17
N GLY A 142 0.38 -13.95 -14.24
CA GLY A 142 0.52 -15.40 -14.46
C GLY A 142 -0.57 -16.05 -15.32
N ALA A 143 -1.70 -15.37 -15.56
CA ALA A 143 -2.77 -15.86 -16.44
C ALA A 143 -2.44 -15.75 -17.95
N GLY A 144 -1.18 -15.52 -18.32
CA GLY A 144 -0.71 -15.60 -19.70
C GLY A 144 -0.77 -14.28 -20.49
N SER A 145 -0.89 -13.13 -19.81
CA SER A 145 -0.95 -11.83 -20.47
C SER A 145 0.41 -11.28 -20.93
N VAL A 146 1.52 -11.79 -20.37
CA VAL A 146 2.86 -11.26 -20.64
C VAL A 146 3.79 -12.39 -21.08
N THR A 147 4.32 -12.30 -22.29
CA THR A 147 5.30 -13.25 -22.83
C THR A 147 6.74 -12.81 -22.54
N GLY A 148 7.70 -13.72 -22.68
CA GLY A 148 9.11 -13.36 -22.61
C GLY A 148 9.56 -12.37 -23.69
N ALA A 149 8.86 -12.31 -24.84
CA ALA A 149 9.12 -11.31 -25.86
C ALA A 149 8.69 -9.91 -25.40
N ASP A 150 7.52 -9.81 -24.75
CA ASP A 150 7.02 -8.55 -24.19
C ASP A 150 7.97 -8.01 -23.12
N LEU A 151 8.43 -8.87 -22.20
CA LEU A 151 9.40 -8.49 -21.17
C LEU A 151 10.72 -7.95 -21.76
N ARG A 152 11.22 -8.56 -22.83
CA ARG A 152 12.40 -8.04 -23.54
C ARG A 152 12.13 -6.70 -24.21
N ALA A 153 10.93 -6.52 -24.79
CA ALA A 153 10.53 -5.25 -25.37
C ALA A 153 10.44 -4.15 -24.31
N TYR A 154 9.88 -4.44 -23.14
CA TYR A 154 9.85 -3.52 -22.00
C TYR A 154 11.25 -3.17 -21.49
N ALA A 155 12.16 -4.14 -21.42
CA ALA A 155 13.54 -3.90 -21.00
C ALA A 155 14.30 -2.94 -21.94
N ALA A 156 13.98 -2.96 -23.23
CA ALA A 156 14.66 -2.17 -24.25
C ALA A 156 14.07 -0.76 -24.44
N ASN A 157 12.78 -0.55 -24.11
CA ASN A 157 12.03 0.65 -24.48
C ASN A 157 11.41 1.36 -23.27
N ALA A 158 12.26 1.91 -22.39
CA ALA A 158 11.79 2.76 -21.30
C ALA A 158 11.49 4.18 -21.83
N GLU A 159 10.21 4.53 -21.97
CA GLU A 159 9.80 5.89 -22.27
C GLU A 159 9.57 6.68 -21.00
N THR A 160 10.13 7.88 -20.93
CA THR A 160 9.90 8.75 -19.77
C THR A 160 8.42 9.14 -19.68
N VAL A 161 7.80 8.94 -18.53
CA VAL A 161 6.41 9.38 -18.31
C VAL A 161 6.38 10.93 -18.30
N PRO A 162 5.42 11.57 -18.99
CA PRO A 162 5.18 13.01 -18.89
C PRO A 162 4.96 13.46 -17.45
N VAL A 163 5.47 14.63 -17.06
CA VAL A 163 5.48 15.09 -15.67
C VAL A 163 4.07 15.19 -15.06
N GLU A 164 3.06 15.43 -15.89
CA GLU A 164 1.64 15.50 -15.53
C GLU A 164 1.06 14.16 -15.08
N ARG A 165 1.66 13.06 -15.55
CA ARG A 165 1.28 11.68 -15.19
C ARG A 165 2.18 11.08 -14.11
N ARG A 166 3.26 11.77 -13.71
CA ARG A 166 4.15 11.29 -12.66
C ARG A 166 3.51 11.43 -11.30
N ARG A 167 3.86 10.52 -10.39
CA ARG A 167 3.40 10.53 -9.00
C ARG A 167 4.57 10.69 -8.04
N ARG A 168 4.30 11.29 -6.88
CA ARG A 168 5.23 11.35 -5.76
C ARG A 168 4.63 10.68 -4.53
N LEU A 169 5.50 10.14 -3.68
CA LEU A 169 5.11 9.67 -2.35
C LEU A 169 4.80 10.88 -1.48
N VAL A 170 3.63 10.88 -0.84
CA VAL A 170 3.24 11.90 0.13
C VAL A 170 3.48 11.39 1.54
N ALA A 171 2.99 10.19 1.84
CA ALA A 171 3.14 9.58 3.16
C ALA A 171 3.02 8.05 3.11
N ILE A 172 3.65 7.39 4.09
CA ILE A 172 3.32 6.03 4.50
C ILE A 172 2.65 6.13 5.87
N ARG A 173 1.39 5.70 5.97
CA ARG A 173 0.58 5.80 7.19
C ARG A 173 0.29 4.42 7.76
N GLU A 174 0.25 4.40 9.09
CA GLU A 174 -0.20 3.26 9.89
C GLU A 174 0.46 1.93 9.52
N PRO A 175 1.80 1.86 9.36
CA PRO A 175 2.45 0.59 9.08
C PRO A 175 2.26 -0.39 10.24
N ARG A 176 1.70 -1.57 9.95
CA ARG A 176 1.44 -2.65 10.92
C ARG A 176 2.09 -3.95 10.49
N ARG A 177 2.79 -4.61 11.40
CA ARG A 177 3.26 -5.98 11.21
C ARG A 177 2.12 -6.95 11.48
N LEU A 178 1.78 -7.76 10.49
CA LEU A 178 0.80 -8.83 10.59
C LEU A 178 1.40 -10.07 11.27
N PRO A 179 0.59 -10.99 11.82
CA PRO A 179 1.07 -12.20 12.49
C PRO A 179 1.98 -13.09 11.62
N ALA A 180 1.74 -13.12 10.30
CA ALA A 180 2.56 -13.87 9.35
C ALA A 180 3.85 -13.14 8.92
N GLY A 181 4.15 -11.99 9.55
CA GLY A 181 5.41 -11.26 9.37
C GLY A 181 5.39 -10.22 8.25
N GLN A 182 4.37 -10.22 7.37
CA GLN A 182 4.17 -9.14 6.41
C GLN A 182 3.91 -7.82 7.11
N VAL A 183 4.13 -6.72 6.39
CA VAL A 183 3.80 -5.38 6.86
C VAL A 183 2.75 -4.77 5.95
N VAL A 184 1.64 -4.29 6.50
CA VAL A 184 0.63 -3.55 5.74
C VAL A 184 0.73 -2.07 6.06
N ALA A 185 0.53 -1.21 5.06
CA ALA A 185 0.50 0.23 5.25
C ALA A 185 -0.47 0.90 4.26
N LEU A 186 -0.95 2.08 4.62
CA LEU A 186 -1.61 3.01 3.69
C LEU A 186 -0.55 3.86 3.02
N ILE A 187 -0.55 3.89 1.70
CA ILE A 187 0.39 4.67 0.89
C ILE A 187 -0.38 5.82 0.26
N ASP A 188 -0.02 7.05 0.63
CA ASP A 188 -0.58 8.26 0.02
C ASP A 188 0.36 8.74 -1.08
N THR A 189 -0.19 8.93 -2.28
CA THR A 189 0.55 9.47 -3.42
C THR A 189 -0.20 10.63 -4.07
N ALA A 190 0.51 11.56 -4.69
CA ALA A 190 -0.08 12.68 -5.42
C ALA A 190 0.57 12.87 -6.78
N PRO A 191 -0.12 13.44 -7.78
CA PRO A 191 0.53 13.83 -9.02
C PRO A 191 1.62 14.88 -8.76
N VAL A 192 2.75 14.76 -9.47
CA VAL A 192 3.89 15.69 -9.32
C VAL A 192 3.48 17.10 -9.74
N ALA A 193 2.76 17.23 -10.86
CA ALA A 193 2.33 18.50 -11.44
C ALA A 193 0.85 18.85 -11.14
N SER A 194 0.31 18.43 -9.98
CA SER A 194 -1.06 18.81 -9.61
C SER A 194 -1.12 20.25 -9.09
N ALA A 195 -2.01 21.06 -9.65
CA ALA A 195 -2.42 22.34 -9.06
C ALA A 195 -3.34 22.16 -7.84
N ASN A 196 -3.95 20.99 -7.68
CA ASN A 196 -4.78 20.65 -6.54
C ASN A 196 -3.92 19.95 -5.46
N PRO A 197 -3.61 20.61 -4.33
CA PRO A 197 -2.83 20.00 -3.25
C PRO A 197 -3.55 18.82 -2.58
N ASN A 198 -4.87 18.69 -2.78
CA ASN A 198 -5.70 17.63 -2.22
C ASN A 198 -5.90 16.44 -3.18
N ALA A 199 -5.23 16.42 -4.33
CA ALA A 199 -5.24 15.28 -5.25
C ALA A 199 -4.36 14.14 -4.72
N ILE A 200 -4.74 13.59 -3.58
CA ILE A 200 -4.07 12.47 -2.91
C ILE A 200 -4.88 11.20 -3.16
N ASP A 201 -4.23 10.18 -3.71
CA ASP A 201 -4.75 8.82 -3.74
C ASP A 201 -4.13 8.02 -2.61
N THR A 202 -4.95 7.24 -1.92
CA THR A 202 -4.52 6.31 -0.89
C THR A 202 -4.70 4.89 -1.40
N ASP A 203 -3.62 4.10 -1.30
CA ASP A 203 -3.60 2.67 -1.62
C ASP A 203 -3.28 1.85 -0.37
N LEU A 204 -3.79 0.62 -0.29
CA LEU A 204 -3.41 -0.33 0.76
C LEU A 204 -2.36 -1.29 0.20
N VAL A 205 -1.17 -1.28 0.79
CA VAL A 205 -0.03 -2.05 0.29
C VAL A 205 0.46 -3.01 1.37
N THR A 206 0.66 -4.26 0.99
CA THR A 206 1.28 -5.29 1.83
C THR A 206 2.69 -5.55 1.33
N PHE A 207 3.64 -5.59 2.25
CA PHE A 207 5.06 -5.80 2.00
C PHE A 207 5.53 -7.11 2.66
N ILE A 208 6.48 -7.77 2.02
CA ILE A 208 7.17 -8.96 2.55
C ILE A 208 8.68 -8.71 2.54
N LEU A 209 9.38 -9.17 3.59
CA LEU A 209 10.83 -9.08 3.69
C LEU A 209 11.46 -10.34 3.05
N VAL A 210 12.23 -10.15 1.98
CA VAL A 210 12.92 -11.23 1.25
C VAL A 210 14.37 -10.82 1.08
N ASN A 211 15.31 -11.64 1.58
CA ASN A 211 16.75 -11.37 1.51
C ASN A 211 17.10 -9.95 1.97
N GLU A 212 16.59 -9.54 3.14
CA GLU A 212 16.81 -8.21 3.74
C GLU A 212 16.19 -7.02 2.97
N GLN A 213 15.46 -7.27 1.89
CA GLN A 213 14.76 -6.24 1.12
C GLN A 213 13.24 -6.39 1.27
N TYR A 214 12.54 -5.28 1.52
CA TYR A 214 11.09 -5.27 1.43
C TYR A 214 10.65 -5.24 -0.04
N LEU A 215 9.72 -6.13 -0.39
CA LEU A 215 9.07 -6.22 -1.68
C LEU A 215 7.57 -5.99 -1.51
N ILE A 216 6.92 -5.43 -2.53
CA ILE A 216 5.46 -5.28 -2.57
C ILE A 216 4.85 -6.65 -2.88
N ASP A 217 4.06 -7.16 -1.94
CA ASP A 217 3.43 -8.47 -2.04
C ASP A 217 1.98 -8.39 -2.52
N ARG A 218 1.25 -7.35 -2.09
CA ARG A 218 -0.13 -7.07 -2.54
C ARG A 218 -0.38 -5.58 -2.62
N TYR A 219 -1.24 -5.17 -3.55
CA TYR A 219 -1.56 -3.78 -3.81
C TYR A 219 -3.07 -3.64 -4.09
N VAL A 220 -3.77 -2.88 -3.25
CA VAL A 220 -5.18 -2.56 -3.43
C VAL A 220 -5.30 -1.06 -3.68
N ALA A 221 -5.62 -0.69 -4.91
CA ALA A 221 -5.69 0.69 -5.35
C ALA A 221 -6.95 1.41 -4.85
N GLY A 222 -6.88 2.73 -4.68
CA GLY A 222 -8.06 3.58 -4.59
C GLY A 222 -8.89 3.39 -3.32
N VAL A 223 -8.24 3.03 -2.21
CA VAL A 223 -8.90 2.89 -0.92
C VAL A 223 -9.19 4.23 -0.23
N THR A 224 -8.98 5.36 -0.93
CA THR A 224 -9.23 6.74 -0.45
C THR A 224 -10.65 6.93 0.11
N VAL A 225 -11.66 6.29 -0.46
CA VAL A 225 -13.05 6.41 0.04
C VAL A 225 -13.19 5.86 1.46
N TRP A 226 -12.40 4.85 1.83
CA TRP A 226 -12.47 4.19 3.14
C TRP A 226 -11.41 4.69 4.11
N PHE A 227 -10.22 5.03 3.62
CA PHE A 227 -9.05 5.37 4.43
C PHE A 227 -8.36 6.66 3.99
N GLY A 228 -9.10 7.56 3.34
CA GLY A 228 -8.58 8.80 2.76
C GLY A 228 -7.63 9.56 3.67
N PRO A 229 -6.84 10.48 3.11
CA PRO A 229 -5.80 11.17 3.85
C PRO A 229 -6.40 11.67 5.16
N ARG A 230 -5.71 11.41 6.29
CA ARG A 230 -6.12 12.04 7.55
C ARG A 230 -6.22 13.51 7.23
N ALA A 231 -7.41 14.10 7.42
CA ALA A 231 -7.59 15.52 7.22
C ALA A 231 -6.44 16.18 7.96
N THR A 232 -5.55 16.86 7.23
CA THR A 232 -4.49 17.65 7.85
C THR A 232 -5.22 18.49 8.90
N PRO A 233 -4.84 18.42 10.20
CA PRO A 233 -5.44 19.33 11.16
C PRO A 233 -5.33 20.73 10.57
N ALA A 234 -6.48 21.41 10.45
CA ALA A 234 -6.51 22.78 9.97
C ALA A 234 -5.47 23.57 10.77
N PRO A 235 -4.65 24.43 10.13
CA PRO A 235 -3.60 25.17 10.79
C PRO A 235 -4.12 26.02 11.96
#